data_AF-A0A914TQQ3-F1
#
_entry.id   AF-A0A914TQQ3-F1
#
_cell.length_a   1.000
_cell.length_b   1.000
_cell.length_c   1.000
_cell.angle_alpha   90.00
_cell.angle_beta   90.00
_cell.angle_gamma   90.00
#
_symmetry.space_group_name_H-M   'P 1'
#
loop_
_entity.id
_entity.type
_entity.pdbx_description
1 polymer ?
#
loop_
_entity_poly.entity_id
_entity_poly.type
_entity_poly.pdbx_seq_one_letter_code
_entity_poly.pdbx_strand_id
1 'polypeptide(L)'
;MGYTSLIFQLIFVFCLTLFLLHRYGNWRKQHVFVTVSTFIGWYFSFLIILLLPLDIAITFYKKCKLEEVKMNTTLYCEEPQGHVSDHTLLSIWRILYWTAQLLTWIILPMMQSYSKAGEFDAIGKLKAAYYSNIIYYVTYAIIFFFLLAYAISKGISLNPEHLKVLIVSASNTWGLFLLTVLLGYGLVEVPRQLWQISNKGYRLKKTYFEVDKLSADKNDAEETLREIYAEAREVLNVLQNHRGDARSKAQQIISKVPSALAQELNANSTRSNFGASSNIRETDIAVISTDRYLVRFF
;
A
#
# COMPACT_ATOMS: atom_id res chain seq x y z
N MET A 1 -24.46 22.27 21.41
CA MET A 1 -23.06 22.71 21.22
C MET A 1 -22.09 21.56 20.92
N GLY A 2 -22.39 20.31 21.29
CA GLY A 2 -21.49 19.19 21.00
C GLY A 2 -21.36 18.82 19.51
N TYR A 3 -22.49 18.67 18.81
CA TYR A 3 -22.49 18.37 17.37
C TYR A 3 -21.74 19.40 16.51
N THR A 4 -21.82 20.69 16.86
CA THR A 4 -21.12 21.75 16.12
C THR A 4 -19.60 21.64 16.24
N SER A 5 -19.09 21.24 17.41
CA SER A 5 -17.66 20.98 17.60
C SER A 5 -17.18 19.78 16.76
N LEU A 6 -17.95 18.68 16.78
CA LEU A 6 -17.64 17.48 16.00
C LEU A 6 -17.67 17.76 14.49
N ILE A 7 -18.65 18.52 13.99
CA ILE A 7 -18.71 18.92 12.58
C ILE A 7 -17.49 19.76 12.19
N PHE A 8 -17.10 20.72 13.04
CA PHE A 8 -15.91 21.53 12.80
C PHE A 8 -14.64 20.67 12.72
N GLN A 9 -14.48 19.71 13.64
CA GLN A 9 -13.36 18.76 13.62
C GLN A 9 -13.36 17.92 12.33
N LEU A 10 -14.51 17.40 11.90
CA LEU A 10 -14.62 16.63 10.64
C LEU A 10 -14.22 17.47 9.42
N ILE A 11 -14.73 18.70 9.32
CA ILE A 11 -14.39 19.62 8.22
C ILE A 11 -12.91 19.99 8.26
N PHE A 12 -12.37 20.28 9.43
CA PHE A 12 -10.96 20.60 9.60
C PHE A 12 -10.06 19.46 9.12
N VAL A 13 -10.34 18.22 9.55
CA VAL A 13 -9.57 17.04 9.12
C VAL A 13 -9.72 16.81 7.62
N PHE A 14 -10.92 17.00 7.06
CA PHE A 14 -11.16 16.87 5.63
C PHE A 14 -10.35 17.88 4.80
N CYS A 15 -10.32 19.15 5.21
CA CYS A 15 -9.53 20.18 4.54
C CYS A 15 -8.02 19.92 4.70
N LEU A 16 -7.58 19.48 5.88
CA LEU A 16 -6.19 19.12 6.14
C LEU A 16 -5.74 17.95 5.26
N THR A 17 -6.55 16.90 5.15
CA THR A 17 -6.21 15.73 4.32
C THR A 17 -6.18 16.07 2.84
N LEU A 18 -7.11 16.89 2.35
CA LEU A 18 -7.07 17.41 0.98
C LEU A 18 -5.81 18.23 0.73
N PHE A 19 -5.45 19.14 1.65
CA PHE A 19 -4.25 19.96 1.53
C PHE A 19 -2.98 19.10 1.47
N LEU A 20 -2.84 18.13 2.38
CA LEU A 20 -1.69 17.22 2.41
C LEU A 20 -1.63 16.36 1.14
N LEU A 21 -2.77 15.81 0.71
CA LEU A 21 -2.83 15.01 -0.51
C LEU A 21 -2.52 15.83 -1.77
N HIS A 22 -2.89 17.11 -1.80
CA HIS A 22 -2.51 18.03 -2.88
C HIS A 22 -1.02 18.39 -2.83
N ARG A 23 -0.45 18.55 -1.63
CA ARG A 23 0.96 18.91 -1.44
C ARG A 23 1.91 17.75 -1.77
N TYR A 24 1.56 16.53 -1.36
CA TYR A 24 2.42 15.35 -1.48
C TYR A 24 2.01 14.42 -2.63
N GLY A 25 0.76 14.49 -3.11
CA GLY A 25 0.27 13.69 -4.24
C GLY A 25 0.44 14.40 -5.58
N ASN A 26 0.57 13.63 -6.65
CA ASN A 26 0.64 14.15 -8.02
C ASN A 26 -0.67 13.85 -8.76
N TRP A 27 -1.67 14.72 -8.57
CA TRP A 27 -3.06 14.53 -9.01
C TRP A 27 -3.20 14.39 -10.54
N ARG A 28 -2.22 14.89 -11.30
CA ARG A 28 -2.26 14.83 -12.78
C ARG A 28 -1.79 13.48 -13.34
N LYS A 29 -1.00 12.71 -12.59
CA LYS A 29 -0.42 11.45 -13.07
C LYS A 29 -0.99 10.22 -12.37
N GLN A 30 -1.57 10.39 -11.19
CA GLN A 30 -2.06 9.26 -10.39
C GLN A 30 -3.45 8.80 -10.82
N HIS A 31 -3.67 7.49 -10.70
CA HIS A 31 -4.97 6.90 -10.94
C HIS A 31 -5.96 7.31 -9.84
N VAL A 32 -7.17 7.73 -10.22
CA VAL A 32 -8.18 8.27 -9.30
C VAL A 32 -8.46 7.33 -8.12
N PHE A 33 -8.50 6.02 -8.38
CA PHE A 33 -8.72 5.00 -7.35
C PHE A 33 -7.65 5.01 -6.24
N VAL A 34 -6.38 5.25 -6.61
CA VAL A 34 -5.29 5.36 -5.65
C VAL A 34 -5.48 6.60 -4.79
N THR A 35 -5.77 7.73 -5.42
CA THR A 35 -6.01 9.01 -4.73
C THR A 35 -7.17 8.91 -3.74
N VAL A 36 -8.29 8.32 -4.13
CA VAL A 36 -9.46 8.13 -3.26
C VAL A 36 -9.14 7.20 -2.09
N SER A 37 -8.48 6.07 -2.34
CA SER A 37 -8.15 5.11 -1.28
C SER A 37 -7.16 5.69 -0.27
N THR A 38 -6.15 6.43 -0.75
CA THR A 38 -5.22 7.17 0.12
C THR A 38 -5.91 8.27 0.90
N PHE A 39 -6.82 9.02 0.26
CA PHE A 39 -7.61 10.05 0.95
C PHE A 39 -8.42 9.47 2.11
N ILE A 40 -9.17 8.39 1.86
CA ILE A 40 -9.99 7.72 2.87
C ILE A 40 -9.11 7.22 4.02
N GLY A 41 -7.99 6.57 3.70
CA GLY A 41 -7.04 6.07 4.70
C GLY A 41 -6.52 7.20 5.60
N TRP A 42 -5.99 8.27 5.01
CA TRP A 42 -5.43 9.40 5.76
C TRP A 42 -6.50 10.14 6.56
N TYR A 43 -7.67 10.36 5.97
CA TYR A 43 -8.78 11.02 6.65
C TYR A 43 -9.17 10.29 7.92
N PHE A 44 -9.33 8.96 7.87
CA PHE A 44 -9.67 8.19 9.05
C PHE A 44 -8.53 8.09 10.07
N SER A 45 -7.28 7.99 9.63
CA SER A 45 -6.13 8.02 10.55
C SER A 45 -6.06 9.32 11.34
N PHE A 46 -6.21 10.47 10.68
CA PHE A 46 -6.21 11.77 11.37
C PHE A 46 -7.47 11.99 12.20
N LEU A 47 -8.61 11.47 11.76
CA LEU A 47 -9.87 11.58 12.52
C LEU A 47 -9.77 10.86 13.87
N ILE A 48 -9.14 9.67 13.92
CA ILE A 48 -8.94 8.92 15.16
C ILE A 48 -8.17 9.74 16.21
N ILE A 49 -7.17 10.53 15.78
CA ILE A 49 -6.36 11.37 16.69
C ILE A 49 -7.21 12.39 17.44
N LEU A 50 -8.25 12.95 16.80
CA LEU A 50 -9.15 13.92 17.42
C LEU A 50 -10.34 13.27 18.14
N LEU A 51 -10.81 12.12 17.62
CA LEU A 51 -11.98 11.43 18.15
C LEU A 51 -11.68 10.65 19.43
N LEU A 52 -10.47 10.09 19.56
CA LEU A 52 -10.07 9.31 20.73
C LEU A 52 -10.09 10.14 22.03
N PRO A 53 -9.51 11.35 22.11
CA PRO A 53 -9.63 12.19 23.30
C PRO A 53 -11.07 12.55 23.65
N LEU A 54 -11.91 12.80 22.64
CA LEU A 54 -13.33 13.10 22.84
C LEU A 54 -14.08 11.90 23.43
N ASP A 55 -13.83 10.70 22.93
CA ASP A 55 -14.42 9.45 23.44
C ASP A 55 -14.01 9.20 24.91
N ILE A 56 -12.73 9.41 25.22
CA ILE A 56 -12.20 9.31 26.59
C ILE A 56 -12.90 10.33 27.51
N ALA A 57 -13.05 11.58 27.08
CA ALA A 57 -13.71 12.63 27.85
C ALA A 57 -15.20 12.30 28.12
N ILE A 58 -15.92 11.81 27.10
CA ILE A 58 -17.31 11.37 27.24
C ILE A 58 -17.41 10.18 28.21
N THR A 59 -16.46 9.25 28.15
CA THR A 59 -16.41 8.09 29.06
C THR A 59 -16.19 8.52 30.52
N PHE A 60 -15.28 9.46 30.78
CA PHE A 60 -15.08 10.01 32.12
C PHE A 60 -16.30 10.75 32.64
N TYR A 61 -16.95 11.56 31.80
CA TYR A 61 -18.20 12.25 32.15
C TYR A 61 -19.32 11.27 32.55
N LYS A 62 -19.50 10.19 31.78
CA LYS A 62 -20.48 9.14 32.11
C LYS A 62 -20.15 8.43 33.41
N LYS A 63 -18.86 8.14 33.66
CA LYS A 63 -18.43 7.52 34.91
C LYS A 63 -18.72 8.42 36.11
N CYS A 64 -18.47 9.73 35.99
CA CYS A 64 -18.79 10.73 37.00
C CYS A 64 -20.30 10.75 37.32
N LYS A 65 -21.15 10.83 36.29
CA LYS A 65 -22.63 10.78 36.43
C LYS A 65 -23.10 9.49 37.11
N LEU A 66 -22.46 8.37 36.81
CA LEU A 66 -22.81 7.08 37.39
C LEU A 66 -22.39 6.99 38.87
N GLU A 67 -21.29 7.63 39.25
CA GLU A 67 -20.83 7.73 40.64
C GLU A 67 -21.71 8.69 41.47
N GLU A 68 -22.13 9.82 40.88
CA GLU A 68 -23.10 10.76 41.46
C GLU A 68 -24.38 10.05 41.91
N VAL A 69 -24.98 9.26 41.02
CA VAL A 69 -26.19 8.48 41.31
C VAL A 69 -25.94 7.38 42.35
N LYS A 70 -24.77 6.74 42.33
CA LYS A 70 -24.45 5.67 43.29
C LYS A 70 -24.21 6.16 44.71
N MET A 71 -23.61 7.34 44.85
CA MET A 71 -23.24 7.91 46.15
C MET A 71 -24.31 8.86 46.72
N ASN A 72 -25.39 9.13 45.99
CA ASN A 72 -26.42 10.12 46.35
C ASN A 72 -25.81 11.48 46.75
N THR A 73 -24.68 11.84 46.15
CA THR A 73 -23.96 13.10 46.37
C THR A 73 -24.10 14.00 45.17
N THR A 74 -24.16 15.31 45.38
CA THR A 74 -24.14 16.31 44.31
C THR A 74 -22.70 16.50 43.82
N LEU A 75 -22.23 15.59 42.97
CA LEU A 75 -20.93 15.68 42.32
C LEU A 75 -21.05 16.55 41.06
N TYR A 76 -20.25 17.61 40.96
CA TYR A 76 -20.24 18.44 39.75
C TYR A 76 -19.52 17.70 38.61
N CYS A 77 -20.28 17.19 37.65
CA CYS A 77 -19.77 16.55 36.44
C CYS A 77 -19.83 17.54 35.26
N GLU A 78 -18.68 18.06 34.85
CA GLU A 78 -18.59 18.97 33.70
C GLU A 78 -18.81 18.21 32.38
N GLU A 79 -19.74 18.70 31.56
CA GLU A 79 -20.03 18.11 30.25
C GLU A 79 -18.92 18.49 29.25
N PRO A 80 -18.29 17.52 28.56
CA PRO A 80 -17.21 17.82 27.65
C PRO A 80 -17.71 18.61 26.44
N GLN A 81 -16.91 19.58 26.01
CA GLN A 81 -17.15 20.28 24.75
C GLN A 81 -17.11 19.27 23.59
N GLY A 82 -18.22 19.10 22.88
CA GLY A 82 -18.33 18.04 21.88
C GLY A 82 -19.16 16.83 22.30
N HIS A 83 -19.88 16.87 23.43
CA HIS A 83 -20.75 15.76 23.83
C HIS A 83 -21.73 15.37 22.72
N VAL A 84 -21.70 14.10 22.35
CA VAL A 84 -22.43 13.49 21.24
C VAL A 84 -23.13 12.25 21.77
N SER A 85 -24.29 11.92 21.21
CA SER A 85 -25.04 10.74 21.62
C SER A 85 -24.26 9.43 21.37
N ASP A 86 -24.50 8.45 22.24
CA ASP A 86 -23.86 7.13 22.21
C ASP A 86 -24.04 6.43 20.87
N HIS A 87 -25.24 6.54 20.29
CA HIS A 87 -25.56 5.97 18.99
C HIS A 87 -24.73 6.58 17.86
N THR A 88 -24.52 7.90 17.89
CA THR A 88 -23.70 8.58 16.88
C THR A 88 -22.24 8.19 17.04
N LEU A 89 -21.70 8.22 18.27
CA LEU A 89 -20.30 7.86 18.52
C LEU A 89 -20.01 6.39 18.11
N LEU A 90 -20.90 5.47 18.48
CA LEU A 90 -20.80 4.06 18.08
C LEU A 90 -20.88 3.88 16.55
N SER A 91 -21.74 4.66 15.88
CA SER A 91 -21.87 4.60 14.44
C SER A 91 -20.60 5.11 13.73
N ILE A 92 -19.98 6.19 14.22
CA ILE A 92 -18.72 6.70 13.68
C ILE A 92 -17.60 5.67 13.87
N TRP A 93 -17.47 5.10 15.07
CA TRP A 93 -16.48 4.05 15.33
C TRP A 93 -16.70 2.81 14.46
N ARG A 94 -17.96 2.40 14.25
CA ARG A 94 -18.29 1.27 13.38
C ARG A 94 -17.90 1.54 11.92
N ILE A 95 -18.15 2.74 11.41
CA ILE A 95 -17.74 3.16 10.06
C ILE A 95 -16.21 3.14 9.98
N LEU A 96 -15.52 3.81 10.90
CA LEU A 96 -14.06 3.85 10.99
C LEU A 96 -13.45 2.45 10.98
N TYR A 97 -13.93 1.58 11.86
CA TYR A 97 -13.44 0.23 12.03
C TYR A 97 -13.60 -0.59 10.74
N TRP A 98 -14.81 -0.67 10.19
CA TRP A 98 -15.05 -1.51 9.02
C TRP A 98 -14.40 -0.96 7.76
N THR A 99 -14.34 0.36 7.59
CA THR A 99 -13.63 0.93 6.44
C THR A 99 -12.13 0.71 6.57
N ALA A 100 -11.53 0.88 7.75
CA ALA A 100 -10.11 0.57 7.95
C ALA A 100 -9.81 -0.91 7.70
N GLN A 101 -10.69 -1.81 8.14
CA GLN A 101 -10.56 -3.25 7.91
C GLN A 101 -10.62 -3.59 6.41
N LEU A 102 -11.59 -3.03 5.68
CA LEU A 102 -11.73 -3.19 4.24
C LEU A 102 -10.49 -2.65 3.49
N LEU A 103 -10.02 -1.47 3.88
CA LEU A 103 -8.88 -0.82 3.24
C LEU A 103 -7.60 -1.64 3.44
N THR A 104 -7.36 -2.09 4.67
CA THR A 104 -6.14 -2.81 5.06
C THR A 104 -6.08 -4.21 4.44
N TRP A 105 -7.19 -4.95 4.49
CA TRP A 105 -7.19 -6.37 4.13
C TRP A 105 -7.61 -6.64 2.70
N ILE A 106 -8.19 -5.68 1.98
CA ILE A 106 -8.66 -5.91 0.61
C ILE A 106 -8.08 -4.86 -0.33
N ILE A 107 -8.38 -3.58 -0.10
CA ILE A 107 -8.10 -2.53 -1.09
C ILE A 107 -6.59 -2.30 -1.27
N LEU A 108 -5.84 -2.08 -0.18
CA LEU A 108 -4.41 -1.76 -0.25
C LEU A 108 -3.56 -2.92 -0.81
N PRO A 109 -3.73 -4.19 -0.37
CA PRO A 109 -3.01 -5.32 -0.95
C PRO A 109 -3.33 -5.52 -2.43
N MET A 110 -4.61 -5.35 -2.82
CA MET A 110 -5.01 -5.42 -4.23
C MET A 110 -4.38 -4.32 -5.07
N MET A 111 -4.34 -3.08 -4.57
CA MET A 111 -3.68 -1.96 -5.23
C MET A 111 -2.18 -2.21 -5.39
N GLN A 112 -1.52 -2.73 -4.36
CA GLN A 112 -0.09 -2.98 -4.37
C GLN A 112 0.27 -4.06 -5.39
N SER A 113 -0.49 -5.17 -5.43
CA SER A 113 -0.29 -6.24 -6.41
C SER A 113 -0.67 -5.82 -7.83
N TYR A 114 -1.70 -4.98 -8.00
CA TYR A 114 -2.08 -4.43 -9.31
C TYR A 114 -0.97 -3.53 -9.88
N SER A 115 -0.36 -2.70 -9.03
CA SER A 115 0.76 -1.83 -9.46
C SER A 115 2.01 -2.63 -9.82
N LYS A 116 2.21 -3.81 -9.22
CA LYS A 116 3.33 -4.71 -9.50
C LYS A 116 3.06 -5.65 -10.67
N ALA A 117 1.83 -5.74 -11.17
CA ALA A 117 1.48 -6.66 -12.25
C ALA A 117 1.96 -6.12 -13.62
N GLY A 118 2.73 -6.95 -14.33
CA GLY A 118 3.27 -6.67 -15.66
C GLY A 118 2.30 -6.93 -16.83
N GLU A 119 1.06 -7.35 -16.56
CA GLU A 119 0.08 -7.66 -17.59
C GLU A 119 -0.25 -6.44 -18.47
N PHE A 120 -0.55 -6.67 -19.75
CA PHE A 120 -0.80 -5.59 -20.72
C PHE A 120 -2.16 -4.92 -20.52
N ASP A 121 -3.17 -5.69 -20.11
CA ASP A 121 -4.55 -5.24 -19.91
C ASP A 121 -4.88 -4.97 -18.44
N ALA A 122 -5.77 -4.01 -18.19
CA ALA A 122 -6.26 -3.70 -16.85
C ALA A 122 -6.94 -4.91 -16.17
N ILE A 123 -7.70 -5.70 -16.93
CA ILE A 123 -8.36 -6.92 -16.43
C ILE A 123 -7.31 -8.00 -16.12
N GLY A 124 -6.30 -8.14 -16.97
CA GLY A 124 -5.16 -9.04 -16.74
C GLY A 124 -4.43 -8.68 -15.44
N LYS A 125 -4.13 -7.40 -15.24
CA LYS A 125 -3.51 -6.90 -14.01
C LYS A 125 -4.37 -7.17 -12.77
N LEU A 126 -5.68 -6.96 -12.86
CA LEU A 126 -6.59 -7.22 -11.74
C LEU A 126 -6.65 -8.71 -11.41
N LYS A 127 -6.69 -9.58 -12.42
CA LYS A 127 -6.68 -11.03 -12.25
C LYS A 127 -5.36 -11.50 -11.62
N ALA A 128 -4.22 -11.02 -12.13
CA ALA A 128 -2.91 -11.31 -11.54
C ALA A 128 -2.80 -10.82 -10.09
N ALA A 129 -3.28 -9.61 -9.81
CA ALA A 129 -3.32 -9.06 -8.45
C ALA A 129 -4.19 -9.89 -7.51
N TYR A 130 -5.34 -10.37 -7.98
CA TYR A 130 -6.23 -11.24 -7.22
C TYR A 130 -5.55 -12.58 -6.90
N TYR A 131 -4.92 -13.24 -7.88
CA TYR A 131 -4.24 -14.52 -7.65
C TYR A 131 -3.04 -14.38 -6.73
N SER A 132 -2.25 -13.31 -6.84
CA SER A 132 -1.15 -13.09 -5.91
C SER A 132 -1.66 -12.95 -4.48
N ASN A 133 -2.71 -12.16 -4.26
CA ASN A 133 -3.30 -11.96 -2.94
C ASN A 133 -3.99 -13.21 -2.38
N ILE A 134 -4.72 -13.98 -3.21
CA ILE A 134 -5.42 -15.18 -2.73
C ILE A 134 -4.44 -16.24 -2.20
N ILE A 135 -3.24 -16.36 -2.80
CA ILE A 135 -2.21 -17.27 -2.31
C ILE A 135 -1.82 -16.91 -0.87
N TYR A 136 -1.60 -15.62 -0.57
CA TYR A 136 -1.30 -15.17 0.78
C TYR A 136 -2.47 -15.41 1.76
N TYR A 137 -3.72 -15.17 1.35
CA TYR A 137 -4.86 -15.42 2.24
C TYR A 137 -5.10 -16.90 2.49
N VAL A 138 -4.88 -17.76 1.50
CA VAL A 138 -4.98 -19.21 1.65
C VAL A 138 -3.93 -19.73 2.63
N THR A 139 -2.69 -19.24 2.57
CA THR A 139 -1.66 -19.65 3.53
C THR A 139 -1.99 -19.20 4.95
N TYR A 140 -2.48 -17.97 5.15
CA TYR A 140 -2.98 -17.51 6.45
C TYR A 140 -4.17 -18.35 6.94
N ALA A 141 -5.12 -18.68 6.05
CA ALA A 141 -6.27 -19.49 6.39
C ALA A 141 -5.87 -20.91 6.85
N ILE A 142 -4.89 -21.53 6.17
CA ILE A 142 -4.36 -22.85 6.57
C ILE A 142 -3.79 -22.79 8.00
N ILE A 143 -2.93 -21.80 8.29
CA ILE A 143 -2.36 -21.61 9.63
C ILE A 143 -3.47 -21.40 10.66
N PHE A 144 -4.45 -20.57 10.34
CA PHE A 144 -5.61 -20.30 11.19
C PHE A 144 -6.41 -21.56 11.50
N PHE A 145 -6.67 -22.42 10.50
CA PHE A 145 -7.38 -23.68 10.70
C PHE A 145 -6.59 -24.68 11.54
N PHE A 146 -5.26 -24.74 11.41
CA PHE A 146 -4.43 -25.56 12.31
C PHE A 146 -4.51 -25.09 13.76
N LEU A 147 -4.44 -23.78 14.00
CA LEU A 147 -4.61 -23.21 15.34
C LEU A 147 -6.02 -23.45 15.89
N LEU A 148 -7.04 -23.37 15.05
CA LEU A 148 -8.41 -23.65 15.43
C LEU A 148 -8.59 -25.14 15.81
N ALA A 149 -8.05 -26.07 15.03
CA ALA A 149 -8.07 -27.50 15.33
C ALA A 149 -7.38 -27.80 16.68
N TYR A 150 -6.25 -27.16 16.94
CA TYR A 150 -5.58 -27.24 18.24
C TYR A 150 -6.45 -26.71 19.39
N ALA A 151 -7.11 -25.57 19.20
CA ALA A 151 -8.02 -24.98 20.18
C ALA A 151 -9.23 -25.88 20.49
N ILE A 152 -9.82 -26.51 19.47
CA ILE A 152 -10.90 -27.49 19.64
C ILE A 152 -10.41 -28.71 20.42
N SER A 153 -9.21 -29.21 20.12
CA SER A 153 -8.61 -30.34 20.85
C SER A 153 -8.42 -30.05 22.34
N LYS A 154 -8.28 -28.77 22.73
CA LYS A 154 -8.23 -28.31 24.12
C LYS A 154 -9.61 -28.08 24.76
N GLY A 155 -10.71 -28.40 24.06
CA GLY A 155 -12.07 -28.36 24.59
C GLY A 155 -12.81 -27.04 24.39
N ILE A 156 -12.37 -26.17 23.48
CA ILE A 156 -13.06 -24.89 23.20
C ILE A 156 -14.30 -25.15 22.32
N SER A 157 -15.48 -24.77 22.81
CA SER A 157 -16.73 -24.85 22.05
C SER A 157 -16.77 -23.78 20.95
N LEU A 158 -16.92 -24.21 19.70
CA LEU A 158 -17.03 -23.32 18.55
C LEU A 158 -18.47 -22.83 18.35
N ASN A 159 -18.77 -21.63 18.84
CA ASN A 159 -19.96 -20.90 18.40
C ASN A 159 -19.57 -19.91 17.28
N PRO A 160 -20.48 -19.62 16.32
CA PRO A 160 -20.25 -18.61 15.29
C PRO A 160 -19.85 -17.24 15.86
N GLU A 161 -20.42 -16.86 17.02
CA GLU A 161 -20.05 -15.64 17.73
C GLU A 161 -18.62 -15.69 18.28
N HIS A 162 -18.19 -16.82 18.84
CA HIS A 162 -16.80 -16.98 19.29
C HIS A 162 -15.82 -16.95 18.12
N LEU A 163 -16.18 -17.54 16.97
CA LEU A 163 -15.36 -17.49 15.76
C LEU A 163 -15.20 -16.06 15.25
N LYS A 164 -16.28 -15.29 15.20
CA LYS A 164 -16.26 -13.88 14.82
C LYS A 164 -15.34 -13.06 15.73
N VAL A 165 -15.49 -13.21 17.05
CA VAL A 165 -14.64 -12.51 18.03
C VAL A 165 -13.17 -12.90 17.85
N LEU A 166 -12.88 -14.17 17.60
CA LEU A 166 -11.52 -14.67 17.40
C LEU A 166 -10.87 -14.13 16.11
N ILE A 167 -11.61 -14.03 15.00
CA ILE A 167 -11.10 -13.44 13.75
C ILE A 167 -10.82 -11.94 13.94
N VAL A 168 -11.72 -11.22 14.60
CA VAL A 168 -11.56 -9.79 14.90
C VAL A 168 -10.36 -9.57 15.82
N SER A 169 -10.21 -10.36 16.88
CA SER A 169 -9.09 -10.23 17.80
C SER A 169 -7.75 -10.59 17.15
N ALA A 170 -7.71 -11.61 16.31
CA ALA A 170 -6.52 -11.99 15.54
C ALA A 170 -6.07 -10.85 14.59
N SER A 171 -6.99 -10.24 13.86
CA SER A 171 -6.70 -9.08 13.00
C SER A 171 -6.14 -7.90 13.80
N ASN A 172 -6.74 -7.60 14.96
CA ASN A 172 -6.26 -6.50 15.81
C ASN A 172 -4.89 -6.81 16.42
N THR A 173 -4.62 -8.08 16.74
CA THR A 173 -3.33 -8.51 17.28
C THR A 173 -2.21 -8.34 16.25
N TRP A 174 -2.49 -8.61 14.97
CA TRP A 174 -1.55 -8.32 13.88
C TRP A 174 -1.18 -6.82 13.82
N GLY A 175 -2.17 -5.93 13.92
CA GLY A 175 -1.93 -4.49 13.98
C GLY A 175 -1.11 -4.07 15.21
N LEU A 176 -1.40 -4.61 16.39
CA LEU A 176 -0.65 -4.35 17.62
C LEU A 176 0.79 -4.87 17.56
N PHE A 177 1.00 -6.04 16.96
CA PHE A 177 2.33 -6.60 16.73
C PHE A 177 3.16 -5.67 15.85
N LEU A 178 2.62 -5.24 14.70
CA LEU A 178 3.29 -4.28 13.82
C LEU A 178 3.57 -2.96 14.52
N LEU A 179 2.61 -2.42 15.28
CA LEU A 179 2.79 -1.20 16.05
C LEU A 179 3.94 -1.36 17.03
N THR A 180 3.99 -2.45 17.79
CA THR A 180 5.03 -2.69 18.80
C THR A 180 6.42 -2.74 18.16
N VAL A 181 6.58 -3.44 17.03
CA VAL A 181 7.86 -3.54 16.32
C VAL A 181 8.27 -2.21 15.69
N LEU A 182 7.34 -1.54 14.99
CA LEU A 182 7.64 -0.31 14.26
C LEU A 182 7.81 0.91 15.17
N LEU A 183 7.05 0.99 16.25
CA LEU A 183 7.13 2.10 17.22
C LEU A 183 8.51 2.12 17.90
N GLY A 184 9.07 0.95 18.23
CA GLY A 184 10.40 0.86 18.82
C GLY A 184 11.47 1.49 17.94
N TYR A 185 11.46 1.18 16.64
CA TYR A 185 12.35 1.80 15.67
C TYR A 185 12.07 3.30 15.52
N GLY A 186 10.80 3.68 15.34
CA GLY A 186 10.38 5.06 15.15
C GLY A 186 10.76 5.99 16.30
N LEU A 187 10.65 5.53 17.55
CA LEU A 187 10.93 6.35 18.74
C LEU A 187 12.43 6.64 18.91
N VAL A 188 13.31 5.74 18.45
CA VAL A 188 14.77 5.89 18.62
C VAL A 188 15.40 6.50 17.37
N GLU A 189 15.08 5.97 16.21
CA GLU A 189 15.80 6.30 14.99
C GLU A 189 15.35 7.65 14.41
N VAL A 190 14.06 8.03 14.52
CA VAL A 190 13.60 9.33 13.99
C VAL A 190 14.25 10.51 14.73
N PRO A 191 14.27 10.59 16.07
CA PRO A 191 14.96 11.68 16.76
C PRO A 191 16.47 11.69 16.50
N ARG A 192 17.10 10.50 16.47
CA ARG A 192 18.52 10.35 16.15
C ARG A 192 18.84 10.90 14.75
N GLN A 193 18.03 10.56 13.76
CA GLN A 193 18.18 11.04 12.40
C GLN A 193 18.03 12.57 12.33
N LEU A 194 17.01 13.13 12.98
CA LEU A 194 16.82 14.59 13.06
C LEU A 194 18.03 15.30 13.68
N TRP A 195 18.58 14.74 14.76
CA TRP A 195 19.79 15.26 15.40
C TRP A 195 21.00 15.22 14.45
N GLN A 196 21.19 14.09 13.76
CA GLN A 196 22.28 13.90 12.82
C GLN A 196 22.18 14.79 11.57
N ILE A 197 20.97 15.03 11.06
CA ILE A 197 20.72 15.91 9.91
C ILE A 197 21.06 17.38 10.24
N SER A 198 20.98 17.77 11.51
CA SER A 198 21.41 19.09 11.97
C SER A 198 22.93 19.28 11.90
N ASN A 199 23.70 18.20 12.07
CA ASN A 199 25.17 18.25 11.96
C ASN A 199 25.61 18.29 10.48
N LYS A 200 26.06 19.47 10.03
CA LYS A 200 26.50 19.71 8.65
C LYS A 200 27.61 18.77 8.18
N GLY A 201 28.59 18.45 9.04
CA GLY A 201 29.71 17.58 8.68
C GLY A 201 29.29 16.12 8.48
N TYR A 202 28.47 15.60 9.39
CA TYR A 202 27.88 14.27 9.25
C TYR A 202 26.98 14.20 8.01
N ARG A 203 26.10 15.20 7.83
CA ARG A 203 25.18 15.26 6.69
C ARG A 203 25.92 15.27 5.36
N LEU A 204 26.98 16.08 5.23
CA LEU A 204 27.78 16.13 4.01
C LEU A 204 28.42 14.78 3.68
N LYS A 205 29.05 14.13 4.67
CA LYS A 205 29.68 12.80 4.48
C LYS A 205 28.65 11.73 4.10
N LYS A 206 27.51 11.73 4.78
CA LYS A 206 26.40 10.80 4.48
C LYS A 206 25.87 11.01 3.07
N THR A 207 25.63 12.26 2.66
CA THR A 207 25.17 12.58 1.31
C THR A 207 26.18 12.17 0.24
N TYR A 208 27.50 12.36 0.46
CA TYR A 208 28.50 11.86 -0.49
C TYR A 208 28.44 10.34 -0.65
N PHE A 209 28.30 9.60 0.44
CA PHE A 209 28.15 8.14 0.39
C PHE A 209 26.84 7.72 -0.31
N GLU A 210 25.73 8.41 -0.03
CA GLU A 210 24.44 8.14 -0.67
C GLU A 210 24.47 8.45 -2.17
N VAL A 211 25.16 9.51 -2.60
CA VAL A 211 25.33 9.86 -4.01
C VAL A 211 26.14 8.80 -4.74
N ASP A 212 27.24 8.33 -4.15
CA ASP A 212 28.08 7.27 -4.73
C ASP A 212 27.27 5.98 -4.91
N LYS A 213 26.59 5.54 -3.85
CA LYS A 213 25.69 4.38 -3.88
C LYS A 213 24.58 4.54 -4.93
N LEU A 214 23.91 5.68 -4.95
CA LEU A 214 22.84 5.95 -5.91
C LEU A 214 23.36 5.97 -7.35
N SER A 215 24.61 6.40 -7.56
CA SER A 215 25.24 6.35 -8.89
C SER A 215 25.51 4.91 -9.34
N ALA A 216 25.96 4.04 -8.42
CA ALA A 216 26.14 2.62 -8.70
C ALA A 216 24.80 1.95 -9.00
N ASP A 217 23.79 2.13 -8.13
CA ASP A 217 22.44 1.60 -8.32
C ASP A 217 21.83 2.08 -9.66
N LYS A 218 22.09 3.34 -10.04
CA LYS A 218 21.67 3.89 -11.33
C LYS A 218 22.36 3.19 -12.50
N ASN A 219 23.67 2.99 -12.43
CA ASN A 219 24.43 2.35 -13.50
C ASN A 219 23.95 0.90 -13.71
N ASP A 220 23.76 0.15 -12.63
CA ASP A 220 23.24 -1.24 -12.67
C ASP A 220 21.83 -1.29 -13.28
N ALA A 221 20.96 -0.37 -12.89
CA ALA A 221 19.61 -0.26 -13.45
C ALA A 221 19.62 0.14 -14.93
N GLU A 222 20.52 1.03 -15.36
CA GLU A 222 20.70 1.37 -16.76
C GLU A 222 21.22 0.17 -17.57
N GLU A 223 22.19 -0.59 -17.06
CA GLU A 223 22.70 -1.79 -17.72
C GLU A 223 21.61 -2.85 -17.90
N THR A 224 20.86 -3.15 -16.84
CA THR A 224 19.72 -4.07 -16.88
C THR A 224 18.68 -3.61 -17.93
N LEU A 225 18.42 -2.31 -18.02
CA LEU A 225 17.51 -1.75 -19.01
C LEU A 225 18.04 -1.89 -20.44
N ARG A 226 19.36 -1.75 -20.65
CA ARG A 226 19.99 -1.96 -21.97
C ARG A 226 19.86 -3.41 -22.42
N GLU A 227 20.10 -4.37 -21.52
CA GLU A 227 19.94 -5.80 -21.78
C GLU A 227 18.49 -6.14 -22.17
N ILE A 228 17.53 -5.70 -21.35
CA ILE A 228 16.09 -5.90 -21.61
C ILE A 228 15.67 -5.27 -22.95
N TYR A 229 16.16 -4.07 -23.27
CA TYR A 229 15.84 -3.41 -24.54
C TYR A 229 16.40 -4.17 -25.76
N ALA A 230 17.64 -4.67 -25.67
CA ALA A 230 18.25 -5.46 -26.73
C ALA A 230 17.45 -6.74 -27.00
N GLU A 231 17.08 -7.46 -25.93
CA GLU A 231 16.24 -8.67 -26.02
C GLU A 231 14.86 -8.35 -26.61
N ALA A 232 14.19 -7.31 -26.12
CA ALA A 232 12.88 -6.90 -26.65
C ALA A 232 12.94 -6.51 -28.14
N ARG A 233 14.06 -5.91 -28.58
CA ARG A 233 14.28 -5.54 -29.98
C ARG A 233 14.53 -6.74 -30.87
N GLU A 234 15.30 -7.72 -30.39
CA GLU A 234 15.50 -9.00 -31.07
C GLU A 234 14.18 -9.74 -31.25
N VAL A 235 13.37 -9.81 -30.18
CA VAL A 235 12.00 -10.37 -30.23
C VAL A 235 11.13 -9.68 -31.28
N LEU A 236 11.17 -8.34 -31.35
CA LEU A 236 10.43 -7.61 -32.39
C LEU A 236 10.91 -7.92 -33.81
N ASN A 237 12.23 -8.08 -34.01
CA ASN A 237 12.80 -8.43 -35.30
C ASN A 237 12.39 -9.84 -35.76
N VAL A 238 12.41 -10.81 -34.84
CA VAL A 238 11.95 -12.18 -35.13
C VAL A 238 10.45 -12.22 -35.44
N LEU A 239 9.64 -11.41 -34.73
CA LEU A 239 8.20 -11.30 -34.95
C LEU A 239 7.83 -10.41 -36.16
N GLN A 240 8.79 -9.96 -37.00
CA GLN A 240 8.50 -9.09 -38.15
C GLN A 240 7.48 -9.71 -39.12
N ASN A 241 7.53 -11.01 -39.34
CA ASN A 241 6.64 -11.72 -40.27
C ASN A 241 5.38 -12.28 -39.59
N HIS A 242 5.30 -12.25 -38.26
CA HIS A 242 4.15 -12.74 -37.51
C HIS A 242 3.04 -11.68 -37.48
N ARG A 243 1.91 -11.97 -38.16
CA ARG A 243 0.67 -11.19 -38.06
C ARG A 243 -0.08 -11.63 -36.80
N GLY A 244 0.14 -10.95 -35.68
CA GLY A 244 -0.54 -11.26 -34.42
C GLY A 244 -0.41 -10.18 -33.35
N ASP A 245 -1.21 -10.32 -32.29
CA ASP A 245 -1.25 -9.43 -31.12
C ASP A 245 0.10 -9.34 -30.38
N ALA A 246 0.90 -10.41 -30.41
CA ALA A 246 2.24 -10.47 -29.82
C ALA A 246 3.19 -9.37 -30.33
N ARG A 247 3.09 -8.99 -31.61
CA ARG A 247 3.89 -7.89 -32.17
C ARG A 247 3.47 -6.54 -31.61
N SER A 248 2.16 -6.32 -31.46
CA SER A 248 1.60 -5.10 -30.85
C SER A 248 2.07 -4.95 -29.40
N LYS A 249 2.01 -6.06 -28.64
CA LYS A 249 2.53 -6.15 -27.26
C LYS A 249 4.04 -5.87 -27.18
N ALA A 250 4.85 -6.49 -28.04
CA ALA A 250 6.29 -6.24 -28.11
C ALA A 250 6.61 -4.76 -28.45
N GLN A 251 5.82 -4.15 -29.34
CA GLN A 251 5.94 -2.72 -29.67
C GLN A 251 5.54 -1.82 -28.49
N GLN A 252 4.57 -2.25 -27.66
CA GLN A 252 4.18 -1.57 -26.44
C GLN A 252 5.26 -1.62 -25.34
N ILE A 253 6.06 -2.69 -25.29
CA ILE A 253 7.21 -2.79 -24.37
C ILE A 253 8.27 -1.76 -24.76
N ILE A 254 8.65 -1.72 -26.05
CA ILE A 254 9.67 -0.80 -26.56
C ILE A 254 9.24 0.66 -26.40
N SER A 255 7.95 0.97 -26.57
CA SER A 255 7.46 2.35 -26.44
C SER A 255 7.49 2.90 -25.01
N LYS A 256 7.63 2.04 -24.00
CA LYS A 256 7.78 2.48 -22.60
C LYS A 256 9.21 2.91 -22.25
N VAL A 257 10.19 2.58 -23.08
CA VAL A 257 11.56 3.05 -22.88
C VAL A 257 11.66 4.53 -23.27
N PRO A 258 12.28 5.40 -22.45
CA PRO A 258 12.45 6.81 -22.78
C PRO A 258 13.12 7.00 -24.14
N SER A 259 12.59 7.91 -24.95
CA SER A 259 13.04 8.13 -26.33
C SER A 259 14.51 8.52 -26.44
N ALA A 260 15.05 9.25 -25.46
CA ALA A 260 16.47 9.61 -25.38
C ALA A 260 17.38 8.37 -25.28
N LEU A 261 17.04 7.42 -24.40
CA LEU A 261 17.82 6.21 -24.18
C LEU A 261 17.67 5.24 -25.38
N ALA A 262 16.47 5.17 -25.96
CA ALA A 262 16.22 4.37 -27.15
C ALA A 262 17.05 4.87 -28.36
N GLN A 263 17.20 6.19 -28.53
CA GLN A 263 18.02 6.77 -29.59
C GLN A 263 19.51 6.43 -29.42
N GLU A 264 20.03 6.51 -28.20
CA GLU A 264 21.42 6.17 -27.89
C GLU A 264 21.71 4.68 -28.15
N LEU A 265 20.80 3.80 -27.74
CA LEU A 265 20.93 2.35 -27.95
C LEU A 265 20.81 1.97 -29.43
N ASN A 266 19.92 2.63 -30.18
CA ASN A 266 19.80 2.43 -31.62
C ASN A 266 21.05 2.93 -32.37
N ALA A 267 21.66 4.04 -31.94
CA ALA A 267 22.91 4.54 -32.53
C ALA A 267 24.08 3.57 -32.28
N ASN A 268 24.17 2.98 -31.09
CA ASN A 268 25.23 2.03 -30.74
C ASN A 268 25.06 0.66 -31.40
N SER A 269 23.83 0.15 -31.52
CA SER A 269 23.53 -1.11 -32.22
C SER A 269 23.78 -1.05 -33.73
N THR A 270 23.58 0.13 -34.35
CA THR A 270 23.94 0.34 -35.77
C THR A 270 25.46 0.26 -35.98
N ARG A 271 26.26 0.56 -34.95
CA ARG A 271 27.73 0.41 -34.95
C ARG A 271 28.19 -1.04 -34.75
N SER A 272 27.45 -1.87 -34.03
CA SER A 272 27.81 -3.26 -33.72
C SER A 272 27.30 -4.30 -34.73
N ASN A 273 26.47 -3.91 -35.70
CA ASN A 273 25.83 -4.83 -36.65
C ASN A 273 26.71 -5.38 -37.78
N PHE A 274 28.04 -5.35 -37.66
CA PHE A 274 28.92 -6.20 -38.47
C PHE A 274 29.03 -7.59 -37.83
N GLY A 275 28.00 -8.42 -38.02
CA GLY A 275 28.11 -9.88 -37.86
C GLY A 275 27.40 -10.50 -36.65
N ALA A 276 26.08 -10.55 -36.67
CA ALA A 276 25.33 -11.57 -35.92
C ALA A 276 24.09 -11.99 -36.71
N SER A 277 24.20 -13.08 -37.47
CA SER A 277 23.06 -13.74 -38.09
C SER A 277 22.32 -14.53 -37.00
N SER A 278 21.12 -14.08 -36.66
CA SER A 278 20.27 -14.69 -35.62
C SER A 278 19.78 -16.08 -36.06
N ASN A 279 20.35 -17.14 -35.48
CA ASN A 279 19.85 -18.51 -35.57
C ASN A 279 18.80 -18.76 -34.49
N ILE A 280 17.61 -18.15 -34.61
CA ILE A 280 16.47 -18.44 -33.73
C ILE A 280 15.58 -19.46 -34.44
N ARG A 281 15.32 -20.60 -33.78
CA ARG A 281 14.55 -21.72 -34.34
C ARG A 281 13.05 -21.41 -34.22
N GLU A 282 12.24 -21.95 -35.13
CA GLU A 282 10.77 -21.79 -35.16
C GLU A 282 10.07 -22.15 -33.83
N THR A 283 10.67 -23.05 -33.04
CA THR A 283 10.25 -23.42 -31.67
C THR A 283 10.34 -22.28 -30.67
N ASP A 284 11.32 -21.39 -30.85
CA ASP A 284 11.53 -20.23 -29.97
C ASP A 284 10.45 -19.17 -30.21
N ILE A 285 9.94 -19.08 -31.46
CA ILE A 285 8.91 -18.10 -31.83
C ILE A 285 7.57 -18.37 -31.12
N ALA A 286 7.17 -19.64 -31.00
CA ALA A 286 5.97 -20.03 -30.26
C ALA A 286 6.06 -19.66 -28.76
N VAL A 287 7.24 -19.83 -28.15
CA VAL A 287 7.48 -19.48 -26.74
C VAL A 287 7.53 -17.96 -26.55
N ILE A 288 8.27 -17.25 -27.40
CA ILE A 288 8.45 -15.80 -27.36
C ILE A 288 7.14 -15.04 -27.60
N SER A 289 6.25 -15.58 -28.44
CA SER A 289 4.94 -14.99 -28.72
C SER A 289 3.91 -15.16 -27.59
N THR A 290 4.24 -15.94 -26.55
CA THR A 290 3.34 -16.18 -25.42
C THR A 290 3.32 -14.97 -24.48
N ASP A 291 2.13 -14.56 -24.03
CA ASP A 291 1.95 -13.45 -23.09
C ASP A 291 2.80 -13.60 -21.82
N ARG A 292 2.96 -14.83 -21.32
CA ARG A 292 3.80 -15.15 -20.16
C ARG A 292 5.27 -14.77 -20.36
N TYR A 293 5.79 -14.89 -21.58
CA TYR A 293 7.16 -14.47 -21.92
C TYR A 293 7.25 -12.95 -21.99
N LEU A 294 6.30 -12.31 -22.69
CA LEU A 294 6.28 -10.87 -22.89
C LEU A 294 6.03 -10.08 -21.60
N VAL A 295 5.30 -10.64 -20.63
CA VAL A 295 5.08 -10.02 -19.31
C VAL A 295 6.34 -9.94 -18.46
N ARG A 296 7.37 -10.78 -18.73
CA ARG A 296 8.65 -10.75 -17.98
C ARG A 296 9.43 -9.44 -18.17
N PHE A 297 9.15 -8.71 -19.24
CA PHE A 297 9.79 -7.42 -19.53
C PHE A 297 9.25 -6.25 -18.69
N PHE A 298 8.27 -6.50 -17.79
CA PHE A 298 7.72 -5.53 -16.85
C PHE A 298 8.12 -5.80 -15.41
#